data_AF-A0A496BPV5-F1
#
_entry.id   AF-A0A496BPV5-F1
#
_cell.length_a   1.000
_cell.length_b   1.000
_cell.length_c   1.000
_cell.angle_alpha   90.00
_cell.angle_beta   90.00
_cell.angle_gamma   90.00
#
_symmetry.space_group_name_H-M   'P 1'
#
loop_
_entity.id
_entity.type
_entity.pdbx_description
1 polymer ?
#
loop_
_entity_poly.entity_id
_entity_poly.type
_entity_poly.pdbx_seq_one_letter_code
_entity_poly.pdbx_strand_id
1 'polypeptide(L)'
;MIYSCLRSFAIKRWTRLILYMLVSLSLLAFVYLSDNISDKLFSFLYIAVLLLSIISIWFYSHNKIGIFIMFMLSFSVFIGGRFIANVLGYEGDVFSPTSFYDYSVGYLRKRDLFLYVIAFVVFSTLGYCLYICRMIKPMVVLSSSAIFSLKIRRVSSLLFPLFCILILKHAYSTLVVALSGGYLSLFMDQVEEYSPGGKFMDVIIYFFLSISIVFGDVSLKKKYLVLFFVNSLVDLFIGTRTAMASLFLFLIWVYSLEHKVNIKKLIVYSFLSLIILLYLFSYSIRVEEFDLSSYSFTDVFDTVVFFFYQNGVSLMVFDASRLIDSYPAIAYFQTFIPGATWFWGLFGNSMLPQDISFSYHLCHELNPSLFNEGFGLGWTVLSDLYLLSCQGNPILFVILSLLVGVMLALLDNLSAKYSFYLFISVFIFMKCMILPRSSLAAVIPLFCYGYVLYFVMKQLLNRRICKSLFSNKKLL
;
A
#
# COMPACT_ATOMS: atom_id res chain seq x y z
N MET A 1 43.43 -7.81 0.39
CA MET A 1 42.42 -8.90 0.47
C MET A 1 40.99 -8.40 0.75
N ILE A 2 40.76 -7.51 1.72
CA ILE A 2 39.41 -6.91 1.95
C ILE A 2 38.96 -6.03 0.75
N TYR A 3 39.89 -5.25 0.19
CA TYR A 3 39.61 -4.38 -0.96
C TYR A 3 39.27 -5.15 -2.26
N SER A 4 39.92 -6.30 -2.50
CA SER A 4 39.61 -7.16 -3.65
C SER A 4 38.27 -7.88 -3.50
N CYS A 5 37.89 -8.25 -2.27
CA CYS A 5 36.60 -8.87 -1.99
C CYS A 5 35.44 -7.87 -2.14
N LEU A 6 35.60 -6.64 -1.64
CA LEU A 6 34.63 -5.55 -1.83
C LEU A 6 34.46 -5.17 -3.31
N ARG A 7 35.56 -5.14 -4.08
CA ARG A 7 35.53 -4.88 -5.53
C ARG A 7 34.81 -6.00 -6.28
N SER A 8 35.08 -7.26 -5.96
CA SER A 8 34.39 -8.43 -6.55
C SER A 8 32.88 -8.42 -6.25
N PHE A 9 32.50 -8.05 -5.02
CA PHE A 9 31.08 -7.95 -4.64
C PHE A 9 30.35 -6.79 -5.33
N ALA A 10 31.00 -5.63 -5.47
CA ALA A 10 30.47 -4.49 -6.21
C ALA A 10 30.31 -4.81 -7.71
N ILE A 11 31.30 -5.46 -8.34
CA ILE A 11 31.22 -5.90 -9.74
C ILE A 11 30.03 -6.83 -9.95
N LYS A 12 29.81 -7.80 -9.04
CA LYS A 12 28.66 -8.72 -9.11
C LYS A 12 27.29 -8.04 -8.98
N ARG A 13 27.19 -6.86 -8.33
CA ARG A 13 25.94 -6.09 -8.26
C ARG A 13 25.69 -5.38 -9.58
N TRP A 14 26.65 -4.60 -10.06
CA TRP A 14 26.50 -3.87 -11.31
C TRP A 14 26.23 -4.78 -12.51
N THR A 15 26.86 -5.97 -12.59
CA THR A 15 26.55 -6.92 -13.66
C THR A 15 25.10 -7.42 -13.62
N ARG A 16 24.57 -7.74 -12.42
CA ARG A 16 23.16 -8.12 -12.26
C ARG A 16 22.22 -6.98 -12.63
N LEU A 17 22.57 -5.74 -12.27
CA LEU A 17 21.78 -4.56 -12.64
C LEU A 17 21.72 -4.38 -14.15
N ILE A 18 22.87 -4.47 -14.82
CA ILE A 18 22.97 -4.33 -16.27
C ILE A 18 22.17 -5.45 -16.95
N LEU A 19 22.29 -6.69 -16.48
CA LEU A 19 21.50 -7.80 -17.01
C LEU A 19 19.99 -7.58 -16.83
N TYR A 20 19.56 -7.16 -15.64
CA TYR A 20 18.16 -6.82 -15.38
C TYR A 20 17.65 -5.75 -16.34
N MET A 21 18.43 -4.68 -16.52
CA MET A 21 18.11 -3.59 -17.45
C MET A 21 18.01 -4.06 -18.90
N LEU A 22 18.99 -4.84 -19.37
CA LEU A 22 18.99 -5.34 -20.74
C LEU A 22 17.77 -6.21 -21.01
N VAL A 23 17.48 -7.17 -20.13
CA VAL A 23 16.31 -8.05 -20.27
C VAL A 23 15.02 -7.25 -20.21
N SER A 24 14.87 -6.36 -19.22
CA SER A 24 13.62 -5.62 -19.02
C SER A 24 13.36 -4.62 -20.16
N LEU A 25 14.39 -3.92 -20.65
CA LEU A 25 14.28 -3.03 -21.80
C LEU A 25 14.04 -3.80 -23.10
N SER A 26 14.63 -4.97 -23.28
CA SER A 26 14.33 -5.82 -24.44
C SER A 26 12.88 -6.28 -24.47
N LEU A 27 12.29 -6.60 -23.30
CA LEU A 27 10.89 -6.98 -23.17
C LEU A 27 9.96 -5.80 -23.46
N LEU A 28 10.27 -4.61 -22.94
CA LEU A 28 9.54 -3.38 -23.26
C LEU A 28 9.61 -3.06 -24.76
N ALA A 29 10.80 -3.15 -25.36
CA ALA A 29 10.99 -2.94 -26.79
C ALA A 29 10.22 -3.96 -27.63
N PHE A 30 10.25 -5.24 -27.24
CA PHE A 30 9.48 -6.30 -27.89
C PHE A 30 7.98 -5.98 -27.89
N VAL A 31 7.43 -5.58 -26.74
CA VAL A 31 6.00 -5.24 -26.64
C VAL A 31 5.64 -4.01 -27.46
N TYR A 32 6.52 -3.00 -27.46
CA TYR A 32 6.30 -1.77 -28.20
C TYR A 32 6.35 -1.98 -29.73
N LEU A 33 7.28 -2.80 -30.21
CA LEU A 33 7.50 -3.06 -31.63
C LEU A 33 6.61 -4.16 -32.21
N SER A 34 6.00 -5.00 -31.36
CA SER A 34 5.12 -6.06 -31.83
C SER A 34 3.72 -5.53 -32.11
N ASP A 35 3.14 -6.02 -33.20
CA ASP A 35 1.74 -5.82 -33.54
C ASP A 35 0.94 -7.09 -33.20
N ASN A 36 -0.30 -6.92 -32.74
CA ASN A 36 -1.26 -7.99 -32.43
C ASN A 36 -0.78 -9.06 -31.42
N ILE A 37 -0.30 -8.63 -30.26
CA ILE A 37 -0.06 -9.49 -29.09
C ILE A 37 -1.40 -9.98 -28.52
N SER A 38 -1.52 -11.30 -28.26
CA SER A 38 -2.68 -11.89 -27.61
C SER A 38 -2.70 -11.63 -26.10
N ASP A 39 -3.89 -11.62 -25.49
CA ASP A 39 -4.05 -11.39 -24.04
C ASP A 39 -3.34 -12.45 -23.18
N LYS A 40 -3.23 -13.68 -23.68
CA LYS A 40 -2.41 -14.74 -23.05
C LYS A 40 -0.93 -14.37 -23.05
N LEU A 41 -0.40 -13.89 -24.18
CA LEU A 41 1.01 -13.49 -24.27
C LEU A 41 1.31 -12.26 -23.39
N PHE A 42 0.42 -11.27 -23.34
CA PHE A 42 0.52 -10.17 -22.35
C PHE A 42 0.64 -10.72 -20.92
N SER A 43 -0.22 -11.68 -20.57
CA SER A 43 -0.24 -12.27 -19.23
C SER A 43 1.05 -13.02 -18.89
N PHE A 44 1.59 -13.82 -19.81
CA PHE A 44 2.89 -14.48 -19.62
C PHE A 44 4.05 -13.50 -19.47
N LEU A 45 4.08 -12.45 -20.31
CA LEU A 45 5.11 -11.41 -20.25
C LEU A 45 5.06 -10.66 -18.91
N TYR A 46 3.86 -10.33 -18.42
CA TYR A 46 3.69 -9.70 -17.11
C TYR A 46 4.26 -10.56 -15.99
N ILE A 47 3.89 -11.84 -15.94
CA ILE A 47 4.37 -12.76 -14.90
C ILE A 47 5.90 -12.90 -14.98
N ALA A 48 6.48 -13.01 -16.18
CA ALA A 48 7.91 -13.11 -16.36
C ALA A 48 8.65 -11.87 -15.82
N VAL A 49 8.17 -10.66 -16.15
CA VAL A 49 8.75 -9.39 -15.64
C VAL A 49 8.60 -9.27 -14.13
N LEU A 50 7.43 -9.65 -13.59
CA LEU A 50 7.16 -9.62 -12.16
C LEU A 50 8.10 -10.55 -11.39
N LEU A 51 8.27 -11.79 -11.87
CA LEU A 51 9.19 -12.77 -11.25
C LEU A 51 10.64 -12.29 -11.32
N LEU A 52 11.08 -11.80 -12.49
CA LEU A 52 12.42 -11.22 -12.66
C LEU A 52 12.66 -10.07 -11.67
N SER A 53 11.65 -9.23 -11.46
CA SER A 53 11.71 -8.09 -10.54
C SER A 53 11.78 -8.53 -9.08
N ILE A 54 10.92 -9.46 -8.65
CA ILE A 54 10.95 -10.03 -7.28
C ILE A 54 12.29 -10.72 -6.99
N ILE A 55 12.81 -11.50 -7.94
CA ILE A 55 14.11 -12.18 -7.82
C ILE A 55 15.25 -11.15 -7.71
N SER A 56 15.19 -10.08 -8.49
CA SER A 56 16.18 -8.99 -8.43
C SER A 56 16.15 -8.34 -7.05
N ILE A 57 14.97 -7.92 -6.57
CA ILE A 57 14.80 -7.32 -5.24
C ILE A 57 15.33 -8.26 -4.16
N TRP A 58 14.99 -9.55 -4.22
CA TRP A 58 15.43 -10.58 -3.27
C TRP A 58 16.96 -10.67 -3.14
N PHE A 59 17.68 -10.63 -4.27
CA PHE A 59 19.14 -10.66 -4.24
C PHE A 59 19.75 -9.35 -3.71
N TYR A 60 19.15 -8.19 -4.04
CA TYR A 60 19.64 -6.89 -3.58
C TYR A 60 19.34 -6.64 -2.10
N SER A 61 18.24 -7.20 -1.57
CA SER A 61 17.88 -7.13 -0.15
C SER A 61 18.69 -8.10 0.73
N HIS A 62 19.71 -8.76 0.18
CA HIS A 62 20.49 -9.80 0.86
C HIS A 62 19.65 -10.99 1.34
N ASN A 63 18.70 -11.44 0.51
CA ASN A 63 17.80 -12.56 0.82
C ASN A 63 16.94 -12.29 2.06
N LYS A 64 16.52 -11.04 2.24
CA LYS A 64 15.59 -10.62 3.30
C LYS A 64 14.30 -10.12 2.69
N ILE A 65 13.21 -10.31 3.44
CA ILE A 65 11.90 -9.82 3.07
C ILE A 65 11.82 -8.35 3.52
N GLY A 66 11.68 -7.47 2.54
CA GLY A 66 11.44 -6.04 2.74
C GLY A 66 10.00 -5.66 2.42
N ILE A 67 9.66 -4.41 2.71
CA ILE A 67 8.38 -3.78 2.37
C ILE A 67 8.18 -3.81 0.86
N PHE A 68 9.25 -3.67 0.07
CA PHE A 68 9.10 -3.66 -1.38
C PHE A 68 8.65 -5.00 -1.95
N ILE A 69 9.15 -6.13 -1.43
CA ILE A 69 8.68 -7.45 -1.85
C ILE A 69 7.19 -7.62 -1.51
N MET A 70 6.78 -7.18 -0.32
CA MET A 70 5.38 -7.22 0.11
C MET A 70 4.49 -6.34 -0.78
N PHE A 71 4.97 -5.15 -1.12
CA PHE A 71 4.30 -4.27 -2.08
C PHE A 71 4.14 -4.94 -3.46
N MET A 72 5.19 -5.59 -3.98
CA MET A 72 5.12 -6.29 -5.27
C MET A 72 4.12 -7.45 -5.26
N LEU A 73 3.97 -8.17 -4.14
CA LEU A 73 2.93 -9.20 -3.99
C LEU A 73 1.52 -8.60 -3.99
N SER A 74 1.33 -7.47 -3.31
CA SER A 74 0.03 -6.76 -3.37
C SER A 74 -0.26 -6.20 -4.77
N PHE A 75 0.76 -5.70 -5.46
CA PHE A 75 0.66 -5.19 -6.83
C PHE A 75 0.29 -6.33 -7.80
N SER A 76 0.86 -7.52 -7.60
CA SER A 76 0.51 -8.69 -8.41
C SER A 76 -0.92 -9.18 -8.20
N VAL A 77 -1.53 -8.92 -7.05
CA VAL A 77 -2.95 -9.25 -6.80
C VAL A 77 -3.86 -8.18 -7.42
N PHE A 78 -3.60 -6.89 -7.14
CA PHE A 78 -4.57 -5.83 -7.49
C PHE A 78 -4.46 -5.30 -8.91
N ILE A 79 -3.25 -5.23 -9.47
CA ILE A 79 -3.02 -4.87 -10.87
C ILE A 79 -2.76 -6.12 -11.70
N GLY A 80 -1.97 -7.04 -11.15
CA GLY A 80 -1.57 -8.28 -11.83
C GLY A 80 -2.61 -9.39 -11.86
N GLY A 81 -3.67 -9.29 -11.04
CA GLY A 81 -4.53 -10.44 -10.72
C GLY A 81 -5.18 -11.07 -11.95
N ARG A 82 -5.64 -10.27 -12.89
CA ARG A 82 -6.26 -10.77 -14.12
C ARG A 82 -5.28 -11.45 -15.07
N PHE A 83 -4.03 -10.97 -15.14
CA PHE A 83 -2.97 -11.67 -15.88
C PHE A 83 -2.68 -13.04 -15.26
N ILE A 84 -2.64 -13.12 -13.93
CA ILE A 84 -2.45 -14.39 -13.20
C ILE A 84 -3.65 -15.32 -13.47
N ALA A 85 -4.88 -14.84 -13.34
CA ALA A 85 -6.09 -15.62 -13.58
C ALA A 85 -6.15 -16.17 -15.01
N ASN A 86 -5.82 -15.37 -16.02
CA ASN A 86 -5.77 -15.82 -17.42
C ASN A 86 -4.74 -16.93 -17.65
N VAL A 87 -3.53 -16.81 -17.07
CA VAL A 87 -2.52 -17.89 -17.15
C VAL A 87 -2.94 -19.15 -16.42
N LEU A 88 -3.73 -19.03 -15.35
CA LEU A 88 -4.33 -20.15 -14.62
C LEU A 88 -5.56 -20.75 -15.32
N GLY A 89 -5.97 -20.20 -16.48
CA GLY A 89 -7.04 -20.76 -17.32
C GLY A 89 -8.40 -20.11 -17.16
N TYR A 90 -8.52 -18.96 -16.47
CA TYR A 90 -9.77 -18.22 -16.39
C TYR A 90 -10.16 -17.64 -17.77
N GLU A 91 -11.42 -17.84 -18.18
CA GLU A 91 -11.89 -17.43 -19.51
C GLU A 91 -12.29 -15.95 -19.62
N GLY A 92 -12.34 -15.22 -18.50
CA GLY A 92 -12.66 -13.78 -18.52
C GLY A 92 -11.57 -12.93 -19.18
N ASP A 93 -11.97 -11.91 -19.95
CA ASP A 93 -11.03 -10.97 -20.58
C ASP A 93 -10.25 -10.19 -19.50
N VAL A 94 -8.93 -10.11 -19.70
CA VAL A 94 -8.00 -9.38 -18.84
C VAL A 94 -8.33 -7.88 -18.83
N PHE A 95 -8.71 -7.36 -19.98
CA PHE A 95 -8.87 -5.92 -20.24
C PHE A 95 -10.34 -5.48 -20.30
N SER A 96 -11.29 -6.28 -19.80
CA SER A 96 -12.70 -5.89 -19.78
C SER A 96 -13.07 -5.11 -18.51
N PRO A 97 -13.76 -3.96 -18.59
CA PRO A 97 -14.31 -3.37 -17.39
C PRO A 97 -15.38 -4.28 -16.79
N THR A 98 -15.49 -4.32 -15.45
CA THR A 98 -16.45 -5.19 -14.74
C THR A 98 -17.39 -4.42 -13.80
N SER A 99 -17.25 -3.10 -13.71
CA SER A 99 -18.09 -2.26 -12.85
C SER A 99 -18.06 -0.79 -13.31
N PHE A 100 -19.15 -0.05 -13.08
CA PHE A 100 -19.42 1.36 -13.47
C PHE A 100 -19.53 1.68 -14.96
N TYR A 101 -18.84 0.95 -15.82
CA TYR A 101 -18.80 1.24 -17.26
C TYR A 101 -18.62 -0.06 -18.05
N ASP A 102 -19.16 -0.06 -19.27
CA ASP A 102 -19.01 -1.15 -20.21
C ASP A 102 -18.48 -0.58 -21.53
N TYR A 103 -17.20 -0.85 -21.81
CA TYR A 103 -16.55 -0.48 -23.06
C TYR A 103 -15.51 -1.53 -23.46
N SER A 104 -15.29 -1.65 -24.77
CA SER A 104 -14.26 -2.52 -25.32
C SER A 104 -12.93 -1.77 -25.45
N VAL A 105 -11.84 -2.40 -25.01
CA VAL A 105 -10.49 -1.84 -25.13
C VAL A 105 -9.88 -2.30 -26.44
N GLY A 106 -9.68 -1.38 -27.38
CA GLY A 106 -8.96 -1.65 -28.62
C GLY A 106 -7.49 -2.06 -28.39
N TYR A 107 -6.91 -2.80 -29.32
CA TYR A 107 -5.55 -3.37 -29.19
C TYR A 107 -4.47 -2.33 -28.81
N LEU A 108 -4.45 -1.17 -29.47
CA LEU A 108 -3.46 -0.13 -29.19
C LEU A 108 -3.53 0.36 -27.74
N ARG A 109 -4.74 0.44 -27.18
CA ARG A 109 -4.96 0.84 -25.80
C ARG A 109 -4.59 -0.27 -24.81
N LYS A 110 -4.89 -1.53 -25.13
CA LYS A 110 -4.40 -2.69 -24.35
C LYS A 110 -2.87 -2.67 -24.27
N ARG A 111 -2.19 -2.50 -25.41
CA ARG A 111 -0.72 -2.40 -25.49
C ARG A 111 -0.18 -1.23 -24.67
N ASP A 112 -0.78 -0.04 -24.81
CA ASP A 112 -0.31 1.15 -24.10
C ASP A 112 -0.52 1.05 -22.58
N LEU A 113 -1.71 0.58 -22.13
CA LEU A 113 -1.97 0.28 -20.73
C LEU A 113 -0.94 -0.71 -20.16
N PHE A 114 -0.66 -1.78 -20.90
CA PHE A 114 0.32 -2.78 -20.51
C PHE A 114 1.73 -2.19 -20.39
N LEU A 115 2.14 -1.31 -21.31
CA LEU A 115 3.44 -0.65 -21.27
C LEU A 115 3.61 0.19 -20.00
N TYR A 116 2.59 0.94 -19.55
CA TYR A 116 2.65 1.66 -18.27
C TYR A 116 2.79 0.73 -17.07
N VAL A 117 2.05 -0.38 -17.05
CA VAL A 117 2.14 -1.37 -15.97
C VAL A 117 3.55 -1.98 -15.88
N ILE A 118 4.11 -2.42 -17.01
CA ILE A 118 5.46 -2.98 -17.07
C ILE A 118 6.51 -1.93 -16.76
N ALA A 119 6.37 -0.71 -17.29
CA ALA A 119 7.28 0.40 -16.98
C ALA A 119 7.32 0.67 -15.48
N PHE A 120 6.17 0.71 -14.81
CA PHE A 120 6.13 0.88 -13.35
C PHE A 120 6.91 -0.22 -12.63
N VAL A 121 6.66 -1.50 -12.95
CA VAL A 121 7.33 -2.65 -12.32
C VAL A 121 8.85 -2.59 -12.56
N VAL A 122 9.26 -2.32 -13.80
CA VAL A 122 10.67 -2.27 -14.19
C VAL A 122 11.41 -1.12 -13.53
N PHE A 123 10.88 0.09 -13.65
CA PHE A 123 11.57 1.29 -13.18
C PHE A 123 11.53 1.46 -11.66
N SER A 124 10.45 1.01 -10.98
CA SER A 124 10.46 0.93 -9.52
C SER A 124 11.50 -0.08 -9.02
N THR A 125 11.64 -1.23 -9.67
CA THR A 125 12.68 -2.20 -9.31
C THR A 125 14.08 -1.66 -9.58
N LEU A 126 14.28 -0.98 -10.72
CA LEU A 126 15.53 -0.30 -11.04
C LEU A 126 15.89 0.73 -9.96
N GLY A 127 14.94 1.57 -9.56
CA GLY A 127 15.12 2.56 -8.50
C GLY A 127 15.58 1.93 -7.19
N TYR A 128 14.97 0.80 -6.83
CA TYR A 128 15.36 0.03 -5.65
C TYR A 128 16.81 -0.46 -5.73
N CYS A 129 17.17 -1.13 -6.84
CA CYS A 129 18.51 -1.66 -7.02
C CYS A 129 19.59 -0.57 -7.08
N LEU A 130 19.30 0.56 -7.74
CA LEU A 130 20.22 1.71 -7.82
C LEU A 130 20.52 2.30 -6.45
N TYR A 131 19.51 2.44 -5.58
CA TYR A 131 19.69 2.94 -4.22
C TYR A 131 20.64 2.04 -3.41
N ILE A 132 20.44 0.71 -3.48
CA ILE A 132 21.28 -0.27 -2.77
C ILE A 132 22.71 -0.30 -3.32
N CYS A 133 22.90 -0.10 -4.62
CA CYS A 133 24.22 0.01 -5.24
C CYS A 133 24.99 1.25 -4.76
N ARG A 134 24.33 2.41 -4.63
CA ARG A 134 25.00 3.68 -4.31
C ARG A 134 25.16 3.98 -2.83
N MET A 135 24.54 3.22 -1.92
CA MET A 135 24.68 3.37 -0.46
C MET A 135 24.49 4.83 -0.01
N ILE A 136 23.36 5.44 -0.39
CA ILE A 136 23.04 6.83 -0.05
C ILE A 136 22.97 6.98 1.47
N LYS A 137 23.61 8.04 1.99
CA LYS A 137 23.58 8.36 3.43
C LYS A 137 22.17 8.80 3.84
N PRO A 138 21.71 8.44 5.05
CA PRO A 138 20.39 8.86 5.53
C PRO A 138 20.32 10.38 5.64
N MET A 139 19.20 10.95 5.19
CA MET A 139 18.96 12.41 5.27
C MET A 139 18.62 12.85 6.69
N VAL A 140 17.97 12.00 7.50
CA VAL A 140 17.57 12.30 8.87
C VAL A 140 17.99 11.16 9.79
N VAL A 141 18.85 11.44 10.76
CA VAL A 141 19.24 10.46 11.79
C VAL A 141 18.67 10.90 13.13
N LEU A 142 17.47 10.41 13.44
CA LEU A 142 16.86 10.56 14.75
C LEU A 142 17.26 9.35 15.61
N SER A 143 18.34 9.48 16.38
CA SER A 143 18.70 8.46 17.36
C SER A 143 17.70 8.44 18.51
N SER A 144 17.32 7.23 18.94
CA SER A 144 16.52 6.99 20.14
C SER A 144 17.43 6.48 21.25
N SER A 145 17.44 7.15 22.41
CA SER A 145 18.14 6.65 23.59
C SER A 145 17.36 5.51 24.26
N ALA A 146 18.05 4.64 25.00
CA ALA A 146 17.40 3.57 25.76
C ALA A 146 16.35 4.11 26.76
N ILE A 147 16.61 5.27 27.36
CA ILE A 147 15.69 5.96 28.27
C ILE A 147 14.40 6.38 27.54
N PHE A 148 14.53 6.88 26.31
CA PHE A 148 13.37 7.23 25.49
C PHE A 148 12.51 5.99 25.21
N SER A 149 13.13 4.88 24.80
CA SER A 149 12.46 3.60 24.54
C SER A 149 11.74 3.03 25.78
N LEU A 150 12.29 3.22 26.98
CA LEU A 150 11.63 2.80 28.22
C LEU A 150 10.42 3.67 28.57
N LYS A 151 10.53 5.00 28.42
CA LYS A 151 9.44 5.94 28.71
C LYS A 151 8.25 5.73 27.76
N ILE A 152 8.52 5.63 26.47
CA ILE A 152 7.48 5.44 25.45
C ILE A 152 6.76 4.10 25.64
N ARG A 153 7.48 3.03 26.00
CA ARG A 153 6.89 1.74 26.33
C ARG A 153 5.91 1.84 27.50
N ARG A 154 6.29 2.53 28.58
CA ARG A 154 5.41 2.76 29.74
C ARG A 154 4.15 3.51 29.34
N VAL A 155 4.29 4.59 28.57
CA VAL A 155 3.14 5.38 28.08
C VAL A 155 2.23 4.52 27.20
N SER A 156 2.77 3.77 26.24
CA SER A 156 2.00 2.89 25.35
C SER A 156 1.29 1.76 26.09
N SER A 157 1.93 1.19 27.12
CA SER A 157 1.30 0.17 27.98
C SER A 157 0.19 0.74 28.84
N LEU A 158 0.33 1.97 29.34
CA LEU A 158 -0.69 2.64 30.16
C LEU A 158 -1.91 3.05 29.32
N LEU A 159 -1.69 3.48 28.08
CA LEU A 159 -2.76 3.87 27.16
C LEU A 159 -3.45 2.67 26.48
N PHE A 160 -2.86 1.47 26.52
CA PHE A 160 -3.39 0.29 25.84
C PHE A 160 -4.88 -0.01 26.17
N PRO A 161 -5.34 -0.02 27.43
CA PRO A 161 -6.76 -0.28 27.73
C PRO A 161 -7.70 0.73 27.10
N LEU A 162 -7.31 2.02 27.08
CA LEU A 162 -8.07 3.07 26.40
C LEU A 162 -8.15 2.79 24.90
N PHE A 163 -7.05 2.40 24.27
CA PHE A 163 -7.04 2.03 22.85
C PHE A 163 -7.88 0.81 22.53
N CYS A 164 -7.89 -0.21 23.39
CA CYS A 164 -8.79 -1.34 23.24
C CYS A 164 -10.24 -0.89 23.18
N ILE A 165 -10.67 -0.05 24.13
CA ILE A 165 -12.05 0.44 24.18
C ILE A 165 -12.37 1.24 22.92
N LEU A 166 -11.49 2.14 22.50
CA LEU A 166 -11.73 2.99 21.33
C LEU A 166 -11.82 2.20 20.03
N ILE A 167 -10.89 1.26 19.81
CA ILE A 167 -10.86 0.42 18.59
C ILE A 167 -12.06 -0.51 18.57
N LEU A 168 -12.37 -1.19 19.69
CA LEU A 168 -13.51 -2.10 19.76
C LEU A 168 -14.84 -1.35 19.64
N LYS A 169 -14.96 -0.16 20.21
CA LYS A 169 -16.14 0.69 20.03
C LYS A 169 -16.32 1.09 18.57
N HIS A 170 -15.24 1.49 17.90
CA HIS A 170 -15.28 1.83 16.48
C HIS A 170 -15.68 0.62 15.62
N ALA A 171 -15.03 -0.53 15.82
CA ALA A 171 -15.35 -1.77 15.12
C ALA A 171 -16.81 -2.19 15.36
N TYR A 172 -17.30 -2.08 16.59
CA TYR A 172 -18.70 -2.36 16.93
C TYR A 172 -19.66 -1.39 16.22
N SER A 173 -19.38 -0.08 16.21
CA SER A 173 -20.25 0.87 15.51
C SER A 173 -20.32 0.60 14.01
N THR A 174 -19.20 0.28 13.37
CA THR A 174 -19.15 -0.05 11.94
C THR A 174 -19.92 -1.33 11.66
N LEU A 175 -19.82 -2.33 12.54
CA LEU A 175 -20.57 -3.58 12.41
C LEU A 175 -22.08 -3.36 12.55
N VAL A 176 -22.53 -2.53 13.49
CA VAL A 176 -23.95 -2.21 13.67
C VAL A 176 -24.52 -1.54 12.44
N VAL A 177 -23.80 -0.56 11.87
CA VAL A 177 -24.22 0.11 10.62
C VAL A 177 -24.37 -0.92 9.50
N ALA A 178 -23.35 -1.75 9.27
CA ALA A 178 -23.36 -2.77 8.23
C ALA A 178 -24.48 -3.82 8.40
N LEU A 179 -24.78 -4.23 9.64
CA LEU A 179 -25.88 -5.17 9.92
C LEU A 179 -27.26 -4.53 9.72
N SER A 180 -27.39 -3.23 9.95
CA SER A 180 -28.67 -2.51 9.83
C SER A 180 -29.00 -2.06 8.40
N GLY A 181 -27.98 -1.68 7.62
CA GLY A 181 -28.15 -1.06 6.30
C GLY A 181 -27.39 -1.75 5.16
N GLY A 182 -26.79 -2.91 5.40
CA GLY A 182 -25.96 -3.62 4.42
C GLY A 182 -24.56 -3.02 4.25
N TYR A 183 -23.74 -3.62 3.40
CA TYR A 183 -22.34 -3.21 3.16
C TYR A 183 -22.24 -1.78 2.60
N LEU A 184 -23.17 -1.40 1.70
CA LEU A 184 -23.14 -0.08 1.04
C LEU A 184 -23.45 1.08 1.99
N SER A 185 -24.16 0.82 3.10
CA SER A 185 -24.46 1.86 4.10
C SER A 185 -23.21 2.51 4.69
N LEU A 186 -22.09 1.78 4.74
CA LEU A 186 -20.80 2.29 5.22
C LEU A 186 -20.18 3.36 4.32
N PHE A 187 -20.68 3.52 3.11
CA PHE A 187 -20.15 4.44 2.12
C PHE A 187 -21.10 5.60 1.82
N MET A 188 -22.24 5.71 2.50
CA MET A 188 -23.21 6.80 2.27
C MET A 188 -22.63 8.18 2.61
N ASP A 189 -21.75 8.25 3.62
CA ASP A 189 -21.00 9.46 3.98
C ASP A 189 -20.11 9.98 2.83
N GLN A 190 -19.88 9.19 1.76
CA GLN A 190 -19.11 9.65 0.60
C GLN A 190 -19.84 10.67 -0.28
N VAL A 191 -21.14 10.87 -0.06
CA VAL A 191 -21.99 11.84 -0.75
C VAL A 191 -22.18 13.10 0.10
N GLU A 192 -21.86 13.03 1.39
CA GLU A 192 -21.97 14.15 2.33
C GLU A 192 -20.81 15.14 2.18
N GLU A 193 -21.05 16.39 2.61
CA GLU A 193 -20.04 17.43 2.59
C GLU A 193 -18.81 17.04 3.43
N TYR A 194 -17.62 17.36 2.92
CA TYR A 194 -16.37 16.99 3.57
C TYR A 194 -16.27 17.56 4.99
N SER A 195 -16.16 16.65 5.96
CA SER A 195 -15.88 17.00 7.36
C SER A 195 -14.44 16.67 7.76
N PRO A 196 -13.66 17.64 8.27
CA PRO A 196 -12.29 17.40 8.71
C PRO A 196 -12.26 16.51 9.97
N GLY A 197 -11.32 15.57 10.02
CA GLY A 197 -11.02 14.78 11.22
C GLY A 197 -11.58 13.36 11.25
N GLY A 198 -12.47 12.98 10.32
CA GLY A 198 -13.08 11.63 10.30
C GLY A 198 -12.08 10.47 10.26
N LYS A 199 -10.88 10.67 9.67
CA LYS A 199 -9.81 9.65 9.55
C LYS A 199 -8.70 9.79 10.59
N PHE A 200 -8.85 10.63 11.60
CA PHE A 200 -7.82 10.84 12.62
C PHE A 200 -7.58 9.59 13.50
N MET A 201 -8.63 8.80 13.73
CA MET A 201 -8.54 7.56 14.49
C MET A 201 -7.60 6.54 13.81
N ASP A 202 -7.68 6.36 12.50
CA ASP A 202 -6.78 5.49 11.73
C ASP A 202 -5.30 5.87 11.95
N VAL A 203 -5.01 7.17 11.93
CA VAL A 203 -3.65 7.71 12.13
C VAL A 203 -3.15 7.36 13.53
N ILE A 204 -3.98 7.55 14.56
CA ILE A 204 -3.61 7.20 15.95
C ILE A 204 -3.41 5.69 16.08
N ILE A 205 -4.29 4.90 15.49
CA ILE A 205 -4.25 3.44 15.52
C ILE A 205 -2.88 2.97 14.99
N TYR A 206 -2.51 3.35 13.77
CA TYR A 206 -1.21 2.98 13.20
C TYR A 206 -0.02 3.50 14.04
N PHE A 207 -0.18 4.63 14.72
CA PHE A 207 0.87 5.26 15.52
C PHE A 207 1.21 4.38 16.71
N PHE A 208 0.20 3.92 17.44
CA PHE A 208 0.41 3.04 18.59
C PHE A 208 0.87 1.64 18.19
N LEU A 209 0.39 1.10 17.06
CA LEU A 209 0.97 -0.14 16.50
C LEU A 209 2.47 0.03 16.27
N SER A 210 2.87 1.12 15.62
CA SER A 210 4.27 1.41 15.29
C SER A 210 5.13 1.55 16.54
N ILE A 211 4.64 2.25 17.57
CA ILE A 211 5.33 2.33 18.87
C ILE A 211 5.48 0.95 19.48
N SER A 212 4.43 0.14 19.48
CA SER A 212 4.45 -1.18 20.11
C SER A 212 5.48 -2.10 19.45
N ILE A 213 5.57 -2.09 18.11
CA ILE A 213 6.50 -2.94 17.35
C ILE A 213 7.95 -2.50 17.54
N VAL A 214 8.22 -1.18 17.54
CA VAL A 214 9.59 -0.66 17.59
C VAL A 214 10.15 -0.59 19.01
N PHE A 215 9.33 -0.20 19.99
CA PHE A 215 9.77 0.10 21.36
C PHE A 215 9.11 -0.77 22.43
N GLY A 216 8.08 -1.54 22.08
CA GLY A 216 7.39 -2.42 23.01
C GLY A 216 8.19 -3.69 23.35
N ASP A 217 7.88 -4.26 24.51
CA ASP A 217 8.32 -5.63 24.84
C ASP A 217 7.46 -6.67 24.12
N VAL A 218 7.84 -7.94 24.23
CA VAL A 218 7.13 -9.05 23.57
C VAL A 218 5.65 -9.10 23.97
N SER A 219 5.31 -8.74 25.21
CA SER A 219 3.92 -8.72 25.69
C SER A 219 3.12 -7.60 25.03
N LEU A 220 3.64 -6.38 25.01
CA LEU A 220 2.99 -5.22 24.42
C LEU A 220 2.82 -5.37 22.91
N LYS A 221 3.84 -5.89 22.20
CA LYS A 221 3.75 -6.23 20.78
C LYS A 221 2.59 -7.18 20.51
N LYS A 222 2.51 -8.30 21.25
CA LYS A 222 1.43 -9.29 21.10
C LYS A 222 0.05 -8.67 21.35
N LYS A 223 -0.08 -7.86 22.40
CA LYS A 223 -1.35 -7.18 22.75
C LYS A 223 -1.88 -6.31 21.62
N TYR A 224 -1.03 -5.44 21.05
CA TYR A 224 -1.44 -4.63 19.90
C TYR A 224 -1.70 -5.51 18.67
N LEU A 225 -0.85 -6.48 18.34
CA LEU A 225 -1.10 -7.37 17.20
C LEU A 225 -2.45 -8.10 17.30
N VAL A 226 -2.82 -8.59 18.48
CA VAL A 226 -4.14 -9.23 18.72
C VAL A 226 -5.28 -8.22 18.54
N LEU A 227 -5.15 -7.01 19.08
CA LEU A 227 -6.18 -5.97 18.92
C LEU A 227 -6.42 -5.63 17.44
N PHE A 228 -5.35 -5.51 16.66
CA PHE A 228 -5.42 -5.25 15.23
C PHE A 228 -5.98 -6.43 14.42
N PHE A 229 -5.67 -7.65 14.85
CA PHE A 229 -6.24 -8.86 14.28
C PHE A 229 -7.76 -8.90 14.49
N VAL A 230 -8.22 -8.62 15.71
CA VAL A 230 -9.66 -8.54 16.00
C VAL A 230 -10.33 -7.45 15.16
N ASN A 231 -9.75 -6.25 15.05
CA ASN A 231 -10.30 -5.19 14.22
C ASN A 231 -10.41 -5.62 12.74
N SER A 232 -9.34 -6.18 12.18
CA SER A 232 -9.31 -6.61 10.77
C SER A 232 -10.25 -7.78 10.50
N LEU A 233 -10.56 -8.59 11.51
CA LEU A 233 -11.52 -9.69 11.43
C LEU A 233 -12.97 -9.18 11.43
N VAL A 234 -13.28 -8.14 12.20
CA VAL A 234 -14.57 -7.43 12.10
C VAL A 234 -14.73 -6.81 10.71
N ASP A 235 -13.71 -6.09 10.24
CA ASP A 235 -13.66 -5.52 8.89
C ASP A 235 -13.89 -6.57 7.79
N LEU A 236 -13.31 -7.77 7.97
CA LEU A 236 -13.49 -8.89 7.05
C LEU A 236 -14.93 -9.41 7.02
N PHE A 237 -15.55 -9.61 8.18
CA PHE A 237 -16.94 -10.09 8.27
C PHE A 237 -17.95 -9.07 7.73
N ILE A 238 -17.65 -7.79 7.82
CA ILE A 238 -18.45 -6.77 7.13
C ILE A 238 -18.33 -6.90 5.60
N GLY A 239 -17.16 -7.29 5.11
CA GLY A 239 -16.92 -7.53 3.68
C GLY A 239 -15.67 -6.84 3.12
N THR A 240 -14.85 -6.21 3.96
CA THR A 240 -13.61 -5.52 3.57
C THR A 240 -12.37 -6.42 3.67
N ARG A 241 -12.17 -7.24 2.63
CA ARG A 241 -11.04 -8.21 2.55
C ARG A 241 -9.65 -7.59 2.69
N THR A 242 -9.50 -6.34 2.24
CA THR A 242 -8.22 -5.69 2.05
C THR A 242 -7.49 -5.43 3.38
N ALA A 243 -8.23 -5.09 4.44
CA ALA A 243 -7.67 -4.87 5.77
C ALA A 243 -6.97 -6.14 6.28
N MET A 244 -7.69 -7.27 6.27
CA MET A 244 -7.15 -8.56 6.70
C MET A 244 -6.00 -9.05 5.82
N ALA A 245 -6.11 -8.92 4.49
CA ALA A 245 -5.03 -9.29 3.58
C ALA A 245 -3.74 -8.51 3.86
N SER A 246 -3.85 -7.19 4.07
CA SER A 246 -2.71 -6.34 4.42
C SER A 246 -2.12 -6.69 5.78
N LEU A 247 -2.94 -7.09 6.75
CA LEU A 247 -2.50 -7.54 8.08
C LEU A 247 -1.71 -8.84 7.97
N PHE A 248 -2.14 -9.81 7.15
CA PHE A 248 -1.38 -11.04 6.96
C PHE A 248 0.01 -10.78 6.38
N LEU A 249 0.11 -9.93 5.36
CA LEU A 249 1.42 -9.51 4.82
C LEU A 249 2.26 -8.80 5.89
N PHE A 250 1.64 -7.98 6.73
CA PHE A 250 2.30 -7.31 7.84
C PHE A 250 2.84 -8.31 8.88
N LEU A 251 2.06 -9.32 9.26
CA LEU A 251 2.49 -10.36 10.19
C LEU A 251 3.66 -11.18 9.62
N ILE A 252 3.63 -11.53 8.33
CA ILE A 252 4.74 -12.21 7.67
C ILE A 252 6.00 -11.32 7.68
N TRP A 253 5.85 -10.03 7.38
CA TRP A 253 6.96 -9.09 7.39
C TRP A 253 7.55 -8.89 8.79
N VAL A 254 6.72 -8.64 9.81
CA VAL A 254 7.16 -8.51 11.21
C VAL A 254 7.85 -9.79 11.69
N TYR A 255 7.31 -10.97 11.37
CA TYR A 255 7.95 -12.24 11.67
C TYR A 255 9.33 -12.35 11.00
N SER A 256 9.47 -11.85 9.78
CA SER A 256 10.75 -11.84 9.04
C SER A 256 11.81 -10.88 9.60
N LEU A 257 11.43 -9.92 10.45
CA LEU A 257 12.39 -9.05 11.14
C LEU A 257 13.19 -9.81 12.20
N GLU A 258 12.56 -10.80 12.86
CA GLU A 258 13.19 -11.61 13.92
C GLU A 258 13.67 -12.97 13.41
N HIS A 259 13.05 -13.51 12.35
CA HIS A 259 13.35 -14.84 11.81
C HIS A 259 13.79 -14.81 10.34
N LYS A 260 14.69 -15.72 9.96
CA LYS A 260 15.07 -15.90 8.53
C LYS A 260 13.95 -16.59 7.77
N VAL A 261 13.19 -15.81 7.00
CA VAL A 261 12.17 -16.28 6.06
C VAL A 261 12.76 -16.24 4.64
N ASN A 262 12.84 -17.39 3.97
CA ASN A 262 13.25 -17.48 2.58
C ASN A 262 12.05 -17.31 1.63
N ILE A 263 12.31 -17.15 0.33
CA ILE A 263 11.24 -16.98 -0.67
C ILE A 263 10.24 -18.15 -0.72
N LYS A 264 10.70 -19.39 -0.45
CA LYS A 264 9.82 -20.57 -0.39
C LYS A 264 8.81 -20.45 0.75
N LYS A 265 9.28 -20.09 1.96
CA LYS A 265 8.42 -19.84 3.12
C LYS A 265 7.47 -18.67 2.88
N LEU A 266 7.93 -17.60 2.21
CA LEU A 266 7.07 -16.47 1.84
C LEU A 266 5.91 -16.90 0.96
N ILE A 267 6.17 -17.71 -0.08
CA ILE A 267 5.12 -18.24 -0.97
C ILE A 267 4.12 -19.09 -0.17
N VAL A 268 4.62 -20.01 0.66
CA VAL A 268 3.75 -20.88 1.50
C VAL A 268 2.90 -20.05 2.46
N TYR A 269 3.49 -19.09 3.19
CA TYR A 269 2.74 -18.26 4.13
C TYR A 269 1.74 -17.35 3.43
N SER A 270 2.08 -16.80 2.27
CA SER A 270 1.15 -15.96 1.49
C SER A 270 -0.01 -16.77 0.96
N PHE A 271 0.24 -17.98 0.44
CA PHE A 271 -0.81 -18.87 -0.05
C PHE A 271 -1.72 -19.38 1.07
N LEU A 272 -1.14 -19.78 2.21
CA LEU A 272 -1.93 -20.15 3.39
C LEU A 272 -2.78 -18.99 3.90
N SER A 273 -2.22 -17.78 3.94
CA SER A 273 -2.95 -16.57 4.34
C SER A 273 -4.10 -16.27 3.38
N LEU A 274 -3.91 -16.50 2.08
CA LEU A 274 -4.96 -16.35 1.08
C LEU A 274 -6.11 -17.35 1.30
N ILE A 275 -5.80 -18.63 1.53
CA ILE A 275 -6.83 -19.65 1.80
C ILE A 275 -7.61 -19.29 3.06
N ILE A 276 -6.92 -18.91 4.15
CA ILE A 276 -7.58 -18.50 5.40
C ILE A 276 -8.44 -17.26 5.18
N LEU A 277 -7.94 -16.26 4.45
CA LEU A 277 -8.69 -15.05 4.12
C LEU A 277 -9.99 -15.39 3.37
N LEU A 278 -9.88 -16.21 2.33
CA LEU A 278 -11.01 -16.60 1.49
C LEU A 278 -12.04 -17.39 2.29
N TYR A 279 -11.59 -18.36 3.10
CA TYR A 279 -12.47 -19.16 3.95
C TYR A 279 -13.21 -18.33 4.98
N LEU A 280 -12.54 -17.35 5.61
CA LEU A 280 -13.21 -16.46 6.55
C LEU A 280 -14.16 -15.48 5.84
N PHE A 281 -13.79 -15.03 4.63
CA PHE A 281 -14.60 -14.11 3.84
C PHE A 281 -15.91 -14.72 3.33
N SER A 282 -15.99 -16.04 3.14
CA SER A 282 -17.23 -16.70 2.72
C SER A 282 -18.38 -16.54 3.72
N TYR A 283 -18.07 -16.12 4.95
CA TYR A 283 -19.06 -15.81 6.00
C TYR A 283 -19.31 -14.30 6.17
N SER A 284 -18.93 -13.46 5.20
CA SER A 284 -19.13 -12.02 5.29
C SER A 284 -20.52 -11.58 4.83
N ILE A 285 -21.03 -10.49 5.42
CA ILE A 285 -22.33 -9.87 5.09
C ILE A 285 -22.39 -9.57 3.58
N ARG A 286 -21.29 -9.07 3.01
CA ARG A 286 -21.20 -8.76 1.58
C ARG A 286 -21.39 -9.98 0.67
N VAL A 287 -20.97 -11.17 1.08
CA VAL A 287 -21.17 -12.38 0.26
C VAL A 287 -22.65 -12.75 0.20
N GLU A 288 -23.34 -12.61 1.33
CA GLU A 288 -24.79 -12.83 1.45
C GLU A 288 -25.59 -11.78 0.68
N GLU A 289 -25.25 -10.49 0.82
CA GLU A 289 -25.98 -9.38 0.19
C GLU A 289 -25.92 -9.39 -1.35
N PHE A 290 -24.79 -9.82 -1.93
CA PHE A 290 -24.57 -9.80 -3.38
C PHE A 290 -24.66 -11.18 -4.03
N ASP A 291 -25.21 -12.19 -3.33
CA ASP A 291 -25.35 -13.57 -3.81
C ASP A 291 -24.08 -14.11 -4.51
N LEU A 292 -22.92 -13.87 -3.89
CA LEU A 292 -21.62 -14.23 -4.46
C LEU A 292 -21.33 -15.72 -4.26
N SER A 293 -22.24 -16.58 -4.73
CA SER A 293 -22.19 -18.05 -4.69
C SER A 293 -20.93 -18.63 -5.30
N SER A 294 -20.24 -17.89 -6.18
CA SER A 294 -18.93 -18.25 -6.75
C SER A 294 -17.79 -18.28 -5.72
N TYR A 295 -18.01 -17.80 -4.48
CA TYR A 295 -17.10 -18.02 -3.35
C TYR A 295 -17.48 -19.25 -2.51
N SER A 296 -18.44 -20.08 -2.95
CA SER A 296 -18.67 -21.37 -2.31
C SER A 296 -17.40 -22.21 -2.46
N PHE A 297 -16.79 -22.59 -1.33
CA PHE A 297 -15.51 -23.30 -1.24
C PHE A 297 -15.55 -24.76 -1.76
N THR A 298 -16.40 -25.05 -2.75
CA THR A 298 -16.54 -26.38 -3.36
C THR A 298 -15.29 -26.75 -4.16
N ASP A 299 -14.68 -25.79 -4.86
CA ASP A 299 -13.35 -25.91 -5.45
C ASP A 299 -12.45 -24.74 -5.03
N VAL A 300 -11.36 -25.07 -4.32
CA VAL A 300 -10.37 -24.10 -3.84
C VAL A 300 -9.62 -23.46 -5.01
N PHE A 301 -9.36 -24.21 -6.09
CA PHE A 301 -8.61 -23.69 -7.23
C PHE A 301 -9.42 -22.61 -7.95
N ASP A 302 -10.68 -22.90 -8.28
CA ASP A 302 -11.56 -21.95 -8.95
C ASP A 302 -11.80 -20.70 -8.10
N THR A 303 -11.97 -20.86 -6.78
CA THR A 303 -12.13 -19.73 -5.86
C THR A 303 -10.89 -18.83 -5.85
N VAL A 304 -9.69 -19.41 -5.88
CA VAL A 304 -8.43 -18.65 -5.94
C VAL A 304 -8.27 -17.93 -7.28
N VAL A 305 -8.56 -18.61 -8.38
CA VAL A 305 -8.50 -18.03 -9.73
C VAL A 305 -9.49 -16.87 -9.86
N PHE A 306 -10.73 -17.06 -9.40
CA PHE A 306 -11.75 -16.02 -9.36
C PHE A 306 -11.35 -14.84 -8.46
N PHE A 307 -10.75 -15.11 -7.30
CA PHE A 307 -10.22 -14.05 -6.43
C PHE A 307 -9.19 -13.17 -7.15
N PHE A 308 -8.25 -13.77 -7.88
CA PHE A 308 -7.27 -13.02 -8.66
C PHE A 308 -7.94 -12.19 -9.75
N TYR A 309 -8.90 -12.75 -10.48
CA TYR A 309 -9.64 -12.03 -11.51
C TYR A 309 -10.39 -10.80 -10.94
N GLN A 310 -11.13 -11.00 -9.85
CA GLN A 310 -11.94 -9.96 -9.21
C GLN A 310 -11.09 -8.85 -8.58
N ASN A 311 -9.99 -9.19 -7.91
CA ASN A 311 -9.12 -8.17 -7.31
C ASN A 311 -8.25 -7.46 -8.34
N GLY A 312 -8.00 -8.09 -9.49
CA GLY A 312 -7.27 -7.53 -10.61
C GLY A 312 -8.02 -6.43 -11.38
N VAL A 313 -9.25 -6.07 -10.98
CA VAL A 313 -10.04 -4.98 -11.60
C VAL A 313 -9.34 -3.62 -11.51
N SER A 314 -8.41 -3.42 -10.57
CA SER A 314 -7.69 -2.16 -10.42
C SER A 314 -6.89 -1.79 -11.68
N LEU A 315 -6.53 -2.76 -12.52
CA LEU A 315 -5.99 -2.52 -13.86
C LEU A 315 -6.94 -1.68 -14.73
N MET A 316 -8.23 -2.02 -14.71
CA MET A 316 -9.27 -1.31 -15.48
C MET A 316 -9.70 0.00 -14.84
N VAL A 317 -9.54 0.14 -13.53
CA VAL A 317 -9.68 1.44 -12.85
C VAL A 317 -8.58 2.39 -13.32
N PHE A 318 -7.35 1.90 -13.48
CA PHE A 318 -6.28 2.70 -14.07
C PHE A 318 -6.60 3.09 -15.52
N ASP A 319 -7.08 2.15 -16.34
CA ASP A 319 -7.47 2.49 -17.72
C ASP A 319 -8.60 3.53 -17.79
N ALA A 320 -9.60 3.43 -16.92
CA ALA A 320 -10.70 4.39 -16.87
C ALA A 320 -10.29 5.76 -16.35
N SER A 321 -9.31 5.84 -15.43
CA SER A 321 -8.78 7.13 -14.99
C SER A 321 -8.19 7.97 -16.12
N ARG A 322 -7.82 7.33 -17.23
CA ARG A 322 -7.25 7.96 -18.42
C ARG A 322 -8.30 8.41 -19.43
N LEU A 323 -9.58 8.11 -19.18
CA LEU A 323 -10.71 8.59 -19.98
C LEU A 323 -11.13 10.01 -19.63
N ILE A 324 -10.76 10.48 -18.43
CA ILE A 324 -11.16 11.78 -17.93
C ILE A 324 -10.08 12.80 -18.25
N ASP A 325 -10.48 13.89 -18.93
CA ASP A 325 -9.56 14.92 -19.39
C ASP A 325 -9.13 15.89 -18.28
N SER A 326 -9.93 16.07 -17.23
CA SER A 326 -9.64 17.03 -16.16
C SER A 326 -9.93 16.45 -14.79
N TYR A 327 -8.99 16.64 -13.87
CA TYR A 327 -9.15 16.29 -12.46
C TYR A 327 -9.04 17.53 -11.57
N PRO A 328 -9.69 17.55 -10.38
CA PRO A 328 -9.66 18.71 -9.49
C PRO A 328 -8.24 19.07 -9.03
N ALA A 329 -7.89 20.35 -9.12
CA ALA A 329 -6.57 20.84 -8.73
C ALA A 329 -6.24 20.56 -7.26
N ILE A 330 -7.22 20.69 -6.37
CA ILE A 330 -7.05 20.46 -4.93
C ILE A 330 -6.64 19.01 -4.60
N ALA A 331 -7.05 18.02 -5.40
CA ALA A 331 -6.67 16.63 -5.21
C ALA A 331 -5.16 16.40 -5.46
N TYR A 332 -4.55 17.16 -6.37
CA TYR A 332 -3.09 17.16 -6.56
C TYR A 332 -2.37 17.68 -5.31
N PHE A 333 -2.85 18.77 -4.72
CA PHE A 333 -2.26 19.31 -3.49
C PHE A 333 -2.47 18.38 -2.29
N GLN A 334 -3.66 17.81 -2.14
CA GLN A 334 -3.97 16.85 -1.06
C GLN A 334 -3.09 15.60 -1.10
N THR A 335 -2.59 15.22 -2.27
CA THR A 335 -1.65 14.10 -2.41
C THR A 335 -0.35 14.32 -1.65
N PHE A 336 0.15 15.56 -1.59
CA PHE A 336 1.44 15.88 -0.97
C PHE A 336 1.34 16.64 0.34
N ILE A 337 0.30 17.46 0.50
CA ILE A 337 0.13 18.37 1.62
C ILE A 337 -0.99 17.84 2.52
N PRO A 338 -0.64 17.30 3.71
CA PRO A 338 -1.64 16.91 4.70
C PRO A 338 -2.52 18.10 5.08
N GLY A 339 -3.83 17.92 5.01
CA GLY A 339 -4.79 18.97 5.38
C GLY A 339 -5.02 20.05 4.31
N ALA A 340 -4.55 19.86 3.06
CA ALA A 340 -4.79 20.82 1.97
C ALA A 340 -6.28 21.18 1.79
N THR A 341 -7.16 20.19 1.86
CA THR A 341 -8.62 20.39 1.79
C THR A 341 -9.16 21.19 2.94
N TRP A 342 -8.64 20.99 4.15
CA TRP A 342 -9.03 21.80 5.30
C TRP A 342 -8.66 23.27 5.10
N PHE A 343 -7.43 23.54 4.63
CA PHE A 343 -7.03 24.92 4.30
C PHE A 343 -7.88 25.52 3.19
N TRP A 344 -8.23 24.75 2.17
CA TRP A 344 -9.13 25.20 1.10
C TRP A 344 -10.53 25.55 1.62
N GLY A 345 -11.00 24.84 2.66
CA GLY A 345 -12.33 25.03 3.26
C GLY A 345 -12.43 26.30 4.09
N LEU A 346 -11.30 26.75 4.65
CA LEU A 346 -11.23 28.03 5.36
C LEU A 346 -11.54 29.23 4.46
N PHE A 347 -11.46 29.07 3.12
CA PHE A 347 -11.84 30.11 2.17
C PHE A 347 -13.35 30.16 1.87
N GLY A 348 -14.18 29.39 2.59
CA GLY A 348 -15.64 29.42 2.48
C GLY A 348 -16.22 28.57 1.35
N ASN A 349 -15.41 27.69 0.75
CA ASN A 349 -15.87 26.77 -0.29
C ASN A 349 -16.51 25.53 0.34
N SER A 350 -17.79 25.28 0.02
CA SER A 350 -18.40 23.97 0.26
C SER A 350 -17.66 22.93 -0.57
N MET A 351 -17.22 21.84 0.04
CA MET A 351 -16.42 20.83 -0.65
C MET A 351 -17.11 19.48 -0.60
N LEU A 352 -17.54 19.02 -1.77
CA LEU A 352 -18.04 17.67 -1.92
C LEU A 352 -16.86 16.71 -2.12
N PRO A 353 -16.98 15.42 -1.73
CA PRO A 353 -15.88 14.47 -1.83
C PRO A 353 -15.32 14.28 -3.25
N GLN A 354 -16.15 14.42 -4.29
CA GLN A 354 -15.75 14.39 -5.70
C GLN A 354 -14.89 15.59 -6.13
N ASP A 355 -14.94 16.71 -5.42
CA ASP A 355 -14.14 17.90 -5.73
C ASP A 355 -12.74 17.83 -5.15
N ILE A 356 -12.52 16.93 -4.18
CA ILE A 356 -11.26 16.85 -3.42
C ILE A 356 -10.47 15.57 -3.66
N SER A 357 -11.09 14.53 -4.22
CA SER A 357 -10.48 13.21 -4.37
C SER A 357 -10.50 12.75 -5.82
N PHE A 358 -9.35 12.34 -6.36
CA PHE A 358 -9.29 11.75 -7.71
C PHE A 358 -10.22 10.54 -7.88
N SER A 359 -10.29 9.70 -6.85
CA SER A 359 -11.10 8.48 -6.87
C SER A 359 -12.60 8.78 -6.93
N TYR A 360 -13.06 9.74 -6.10
CA TYR A 360 -14.47 10.11 -6.07
C TYR A 360 -14.85 10.91 -7.31
N HIS A 361 -13.97 11.77 -7.79
CA HIS A 361 -14.14 12.45 -9.08
C HIS A 361 -14.34 11.45 -10.22
N LEU A 362 -13.48 10.43 -10.31
CA LEU A 362 -13.62 9.38 -11.33
C LEU A 362 -14.97 8.65 -11.23
N CYS A 363 -15.40 8.28 -10.03
CA CYS A 363 -16.67 7.57 -9.85
C CYS A 363 -17.86 8.45 -10.25
N HIS A 364 -17.84 9.73 -9.85
CA HIS A 364 -18.89 10.69 -10.15
C HIS A 364 -18.98 10.96 -11.66
N GLU A 365 -17.85 11.22 -12.33
CA GLU A 365 -17.85 11.49 -13.78
C GLU A 365 -18.28 10.28 -14.62
N LEU A 366 -17.93 9.06 -14.20
CA LEU A 366 -18.30 7.86 -14.94
C LEU A 366 -19.76 7.45 -14.75
N ASN A 367 -20.25 7.47 -13.51
CA ASN A 367 -21.64 7.13 -13.22
C ASN A 367 -22.10 7.80 -11.92
N PRO A 368 -22.71 9.00 -12.02
CA PRO A 368 -23.21 9.73 -10.85
C PRO A 368 -24.26 8.95 -10.05
N SER A 369 -25.09 8.13 -10.70
CA SER A 369 -26.16 7.36 -10.03
C SER A 369 -25.57 6.33 -9.08
N LEU A 370 -24.65 5.49 -9.57
CA LEU A 370 -23.98 4.48 -8.74
C LEU A 370 -23.13 5.12 -7.65
N PHE A 371 -22.49 6.26 -7.93
CA PHE A 371 -21.72 6.99 -6.92
C PHE A 371 -22.61 7.46 -5.76
N ASN A 372 -23.79 8.01 -6.07
CA ASN A 372 -24.76 8.47 -5.08
C ASN A 372 -25.39 7.31 -4.27
N GLU A 373 -25.36 6.09 -4.80
CA GLU A 373 -25.80 4.86 -4.10
C GLU A 373 -24.71 4.25 -3.21
N GLY A 374 -23.54 4.91 -3.05
CA GLY A 374 -22.47 4.41 -2.19
C GLY A 374 -21.46 3.50 -2.90
N PHE A 375 -21.60 3.24 -4.21
CA PHE A 375 -20.61 2.45 -4.93
C PHE A 375 -19.31 3.23 -5.15
N GLY A 376 -18.19 2.52 -5.28
CA GLY A 376 -16.90 3.12 -5.60
C GLY A 376 -15.96 2.17 -6.36
N LEU A 377 -15.23 2.71 -7.33
CA LEU A 377 -14.25 1.99 -8.14
C LEU A 377 -12.90 1.82 -7.44
N GLY A 378 -12.60 2.69 -6.47
CA GLY A 378 -11.27 2.83 -5.90
C GLY A 378 -10.36 3.67 -6.80
N TRP A 379 -9.05 3.46 -6.66
CA TRP A 379 -8.01 4.22 -7.36
C TRP A 379 -6.75 3.36 -7.48
N THR A 380 -5.68 3.85 -8.12
CA THR A 380 -4.39 3.16 -8.12
C THR A 380 -3.22 4.13 -8.12
N VAL A 381 -2.08 3.67 -7.59
CA VAL A 381 -0.82 4.41 -7.71
C VAL A 381 -0.43 4.69 -9.16
N LEU A 382 -0.76 3.80 -10.10
CA LEU A 382 -0.51 4.03 -11.52
C LEU A 382 -1.27 5.26 -12.02
N SER A 383 -2.50 5.44 -11.57
CA SER A 383 -3.34 6.59 -11.90
C SER A 383 -2.75 7.89 -11.32
N ASP A 384 -2.29 7.88 -10.07
CA ASP A 384 -1.60 9.05 -9.50
C ASP A 384 -0.35 9.41 -10.31
N LEU A 385 0.50 8.41 -10.62
CA LEU A 385 1.73 8.65 -11.38
C LEU A 385 1.43 9.13 -12.80
N TYR A 386 0.36 8.66 -13.42
CA TYR A 386 -0.09 9.11 -14.73
C TYR A 386 -0.54 10.57 -14.71
N LEU A 387 -1.37 10.97 -13.74
CA LEU A 387 -1.80 12.36 -13.59
C LEU A 387 -0.63 13.29 -13.24
N LEU A 388 0.21 12.88 -12.28
CA LEU A 388 1.40 13.64 -11.85
C LEU A 388 2.49 13.74 -12.94
N SER A 389 2.44 12.88 -13.96
CA SER A 389 3.29 12.96 -15.14
C SER A 389 2.68 13.81 -16.26
N CYS A 390 1.80 14.76 -15.93
CA CYS A 390 1.10 15.60 -16.90
C CYS A 390 0.30 14.77 -17.91
N GLN A 391 -0.59 13.91 -17.40
CA GLN A 391 -1.44 13.01 -18.19
C GLN A 391 -0.65 11.99 -19.03
N GLY A 392 0.40 11.42 -18.44
CA GLY A 392 1.13 10.31 -19.04
C GLY A 392 2.31 10.70 -19.92
N ASN A 393 3.03 11.77 -19.60
CA ASN A 393 4.37 11.94 -20.19
C ASN A 393 5.24 10.73 -19.81
N PRO A 394 5.70 9.90 -20.77
CA PRO A 394 6.35 8.63 -20.45
C PRO A 394 7.65 8.81 -19.66
N ILE A 395 8.39 9.89 -19.90
CA ILE A 395 9.65 10.19 -19.22
C ILE A 395 9.38 10.52 -17.75
N LEU A 396 8.42 11.41 -17.50
CA LEU A 396 8.03 11.77 -16.12
C LEU A 396 7.46 10.56 -15.37
N PHE A 397 6.62 9.75 -16.02
CA PHE A 397 6.06 8.53 -15.43
C PHE A 397 7.18 7.56 -14.99
N VAL A 398 8.19 7.37 -15.85
CA VAL A 398 9.36 6.53 -15.55
C VAL A 398 10.17 7.08 -14.37
N ILE A 399 10.40 8.40 -14.34
CA ILE A 399 11.11 9.06 -13.22
C ILE A 399 10.35 8.86 -11.91
N LEU A 400 9.03 9.09 -11.90
CA LEU A 400 8.22 8.92 -10.70
C LEU A 400 8.17 7.46 -10.25
N SER A 401 8.06 6.52 -11.18
CA SER A 401 8.13 5.08 -10.90
C SER A 401 9.46 4.69 -10.24
N LEU A 402 10.58 5.25 -10.74
CA LEU A 402 11.91 5.07 -10.16
C LEU A 402 11.98 5.62 -8.73
N LEU A 403 11.39 6.80 -8.47
CA LEU A 403 11.34 7.40 -7.13
C LEU A 403 10.57 6.54 -6.12
N VAL A 404 9.47 5.89 -6.52
CA VAL A 404 8.74 4.93 -5.66
C VAL A 404 9.67 3.80 -5.22
N GLY A 405 10.43 3.24 -6.15
CA GLY A 405 11.45 2.22 -5.88
C GLY A 405 12.54 2.67 -4.91
N VAL A 406 13.08 3.86 -5.13
CA VAL A 406 14.09 4.47 -4.26
C VAL A 406 13.55 4.68 -2.85
N MET A 407 12.31 5.16 -2.70
CA MET A 407 11.68 5.38 -1.41
C MET A 407 11.55 4.07 -0.62
N LEU A 408 11.08 2.99 -1.25
CA LEU A 408 10.94 1.69 -0.59
C LEU A 408 12.30 1.07 -0.23
N ALA A 409 13.33 1.25 -1.07
CA ALA A 409 14.70 0.82 -0.76
C ALA A 409 15.30 1.58 0.43
N LEU A 410 15.00 2.87 0.53
CA LEU A 410 15.41 3.71 1.64
C LEU A 410 14.80 3.21 2.94
N LEU A 411 13.50 2.91 2.96
CA LEU A 411 12.82 2.37 4.14
C LEU A 411 13.36 1.00 4.53
N ASP A 412 13.56 0.09 3.57
CA ASP A 412 14.09 -1.26 3.84
C ASP A 412 15.51 -1.23 4.44
N ASN A 413 16.41 -0.41 3.87
CA ASN A 413 17.80 -0.39 4.32
C ASN A 413 17.99 0.39 5.64
N LEU A 414 17.25 1.49 5.82
CA LEU A 414 17.39 2.33 7.01
C LEU A 414 16.63 1.80 8.21
N SER A 415 15.49 1.11 8.02
CA SER A 415 14.75 0.48 9.13
C SER A 415 15.56 -0.57 9.88
N ALA A 416 16.48 -1.26 9.20
CA ALA A 416 17.39 -2.22 9.82
C ALA A 416 18.40 -1.59 10.80
N LYS A 417 18.64 -0.28 10.69
CA LYS A 417 19.67 0.43 11.48
C LYS A 417 19.09 1.46 12.44
N TYR A 418 17.95 2.05 12.09
CA TYR A 418 17.42 3.23 12.75
C TYR A 418 15.96 3.02 13.14
N SER A 419 15.67 3.18 14.43
CA SER A 419 14.33 3.00 15.01
C SER A 419 13.29 3.95 14.41
N PHE A 420 13.67 5.17 14.04
CA PHE A 420 12.79 6.11 13.36
C PHE A 420 12.29 5.57 12.01
N TYR A 421 13.19 5.05 11.18
CA TYR A 421 12.80 4.49 9.88
C TYR A 421 11.98 3.21 10.05
N LEU A 422 12.30 2.35 11.04
CA LEU A 422 11.46 1.20 11.36
C LEU A 422 10.06 1.63 11.82
N PHE A 423 9.97 2.69 12.63
CA PHE A 423 8.70 3.25 13.07
C PHE A 423 7.87 3.74 11.88
N ILE A 424 8.46 4.53 10.97
CA ILE A 424 7.77 5.00 9.77
C ILE A 424 7.36 3.83 8.88
N SER A 425 8.25 2.86 8.69
CA SER A 425 7.97 1.64 7.92
C SER A 425 6.74 0.90 8.44
N VAL A 426 6.62 0.69 9.75
CA VAL A 426 5.43 0.08 10.38
C VAL A 426 4.21 0.98 10.21
N PHE A 427 4.38 2.29 10.40
CA PHE A 427 3.30 3.28 10.39
C PHE A 427 2.57 3.34 9.05
N ILE A 428 3.31 3.28 7.95
CA ILE A 428 2.73 3.35 6.60
C ILE A 428 2.46 1.99 5.97
N PHE A 429 2.92 0.88 6.58
CA PHE A 429 2.95 -0.45 5.96
C PHE A 429 1.61 -0.84 5.34
N MET A 430 0.53 -0.75 6.13
CA MET A 430 -0.81 -1.17 5.72
C MET A 430 -1.28 -0.38 4.48
N LYS A 431 -1.08 0.94 4.48
CA LYS A 431 -1.45 1.79 3.33
C LYS A 431 -0.55 1.55 2.13
N CYS A 432 0.74 1.22 2.32
CA CYS A 432 1.62 0.79 1.24
C CYS A 432 1.14 -0.50 0.57
N MET A 433 0.64 -1.49 1.32
CA MET A 433 0.12 -2.75 0.73
C MET A 433 -1.17 -2.54 -0.08
N ILE A 434 -1.91 -1.46 0.20
CA ILE A 434 -3.17 -1.15 -0.49
C ILE A 434 -2.94 -0.12 -1.61
N LEU A 435 -1.76 0.49 -1.69
CA LEU A 435 -1.39 1.49 -2.67
C LEU A 435 -1.59 1.05 -4.15
N PRO A 436 -1.43 -0.23 -4.55
CA PRO A 436 -1.80 -0.66 -5.90
C PRO A 436 -3.28 -0.47 -6.25
N ARG A 437 -4.14 -0.32 -5.25
CA ARG A 437 -5.59 -0.07 -5.34
C ARG A 437 -6.04 1.15 -4.51
N SER A 438 -5.14 2.10 -4.27
CA SER A 438 -5.40 3.34 -3.53
C SER A 438 -4.54 4.46 -4.08
N SER A 439 -4.68 5.66 -3.51
CA SER A 439 -3.90 6.84 -3.91
C SER A 439 -2.66 7.03 -3.04
N LEU A 440 -1.63 7.65 -3.61
CA LEU A 440 -0.48 8.23 -2.90
C LEU A 440 -0.92 9.19 -1.78
N ALA A 441 -2.08 9.83 -1.91
CA ALA A 441 -2.72 10.63 -0.86
C ALA A 441 -3.01 9.83 0.42
N ALA A 442 -3.03 8.50 0.37
CA ALA A 442 -3.17 7.64 1.56
C ALA A 442 -1.83 7.37 2.28
N VAL A 443 -0.69 7.57 1.61
CA VAL A 443 0.65 7.19 2.12
C VAL A 443 1.50 8.42 2.42
N ILE A 444 1.57 9.39 1.50
CA ILE A 444 2.44 10.57 1.65
C ILE A 444 2.01 11.43 2.85
N PRO A 445 0.72 11.78 3.02
CA PRO A 445 0.29 12.51 4.21
C PRO A 445 0.52 11.73 5.51
N LEU A 446 0.36 10.40 5.47
CA LEU A 446 0.64 9.54 6.61
C LEU A 446 2.12 9.57 6.97
N PHE A 447 3.03 9.56 5.99
CA PHE A 447 4.47 9.76 6.26
C PHE A 447 4.73 11.09 7.00
N CYS A 448 4.12 12.19 6.56
CA CYS A 448 4.23 13.50 7.22
C CYS A 448 3.68 13.46 8.66
N TYR A 449 2.49 12.88 8.87
CA TYR A 449 1.93 12.71 10.21
C TYR A 449 2.83 11.87 11.11
N GLY A 450 3.41 10.78 10.58
CA GLY A 450 4.31 9.92 11.33
C GLY A 450 5.58 10.67 11.78
N TYR A 451 6.14 11.48 10.89
CA TYR A 451 7.29 12.35 11.22
C TYR A 451 6.94 13.33 12.35
N VAL A 452 5.84 14.07 12.21
CA VAL A 452 5.40 15.08 13.20
C VAL A 452 5.10 14.41 14.55
N LEU A 453 4.32 13.33 14.56
CA LEU A 453 3.95 12.62 15.79
C LEU A 453 5.19 12.05 16.50
N TYR A 454 6.12 11.45 15.76
CA TYR A 454 7.37 10.96 16.33
C TYR A 454 8.20 12.10 16.95
N PHE A 455 8.30 13.23 16.24
CA PHE A 455 9.02 14.42 16.72
C PHE A 455 8.39 15.01 17.99
N VAL A 456 7.07 15.24 17.98
CA VAL A 456 6.32 15.76 19.14
C VAL A 456 6.49 14.85 20.34
N MET A 457 6.33 13.54 20.15
CA MET A 457 6.54 12.54 21.20
C MET A 457 7.97 12.58 21.76
N LYS A 458 8.98 12.70 20.91
CA LYS A 458 10.38 12.84 21.32
C LYS A 458 10.59 14.09 22.19
N GLN A 459 9.99 15.21 21.81
CA GLN A 459 10.07 16.45 22.58
C GLN A 459 9.36 16.34 23.93
N LEU A 460 8.13 15.82 23.97
CA LEU A 460 7.34 15.67 25.20
C LEU A 460 8.04 14.76 26.22
N LEU A 461 8.65 13.65 25.79
CA LEU A 461 9.31 12.70 26.68
C LEU A 461 10.72 13.14 27.12
N ASN A 462 11.37 14.05 26.39
CA ASN A 462 12.68 14.62 26.71
C ASN A 462 12.62 15.90 27.57
N ARG A 463 11.49 16.62 27.61
CA ARG A 463 11.31 17.89 28.35
C ARG A 463 11.50 17.84 29.88
N ARG A 464 11.91 16.72 30.47
CA ARG A 464 12.40 16.66 31.86
C ARG A 464 13.89 17.01 32.04
N ILE A 465 14.68 17.14 30.96
CA ILE A 465 16.09 17.58 31.05
C ILE A 465 16.20 19.12 31.15
N CYS A 466 15.23 19.89 30.63
CA CYS A 466 15.25 21.36 30.77
C CYS A 466 14.88 21.88 32.17
N LYS A 467 14.32 21.04 33.06
CA LYS A 467 14.11 21.45 34.46
C LYS A 467 15.40 21.48 35.30
N SER A 468 16.50 20.84 34.88
CA SER A 468 17.78 20.97 35.59
C SER A 468 18.58 22.22 35.18
N LEU A 469 18.27 22.85 34.04
CA LEU A 469 18.91 24.10 33.59
C LEU A 469 18.29 25.36 34.20
N PHE A 470 17.07 25.26 34.74
CA PHE A 470 16.41 26.37 35.46
C PHE A 470 16.34 26.17 36.99
N SER A 471 16.88 25.06 37.52
CA SER A 471 16.95 24.80 38.97
C SER A 471 18.24 25.29 39.63
N ASN A 472 19.23 25.76 38.87
CA ASN A 472 20.48 26.34 39.41
C ASN A 472 20.52 27.87 39.25
N LYS A 473 19.46 28.54 39.67
CA LYS A 473 19.51 29.96 40.06
C LYS A 473 18.99 30.10 41.49
N LYS A 474 19.84 29.75 42.45
CA LYS A 474 19.89 30.29 43.82
C LYS A 474 21.22 29.88 44.45
N LEU A 475 22.26 30.59 44.06
CA LEU A 475 23.49 30.81 44.82
C LEU A 475 23.99 32.18 44.37
N LEU A 476 23.39 33.20 44.99
CA LEU A 476 23.89 34.54 45.22
C LEU A 476 23.12 35.07 46.42
#